data_AF-A0A1A3MYE7-F1
#
_entry.id   AF-A0A1A3MYE7-F1
#
_cell.length_a   1.000
_cell.length_b   1.000
_cell.length_c   1.000
_cell.angle_alpha   90.00
_cell.angle_beta   90.00
_cell.angle_gamma   90.00
#
_symmetry.space_group_name_H-M   'P 1'
#
loop_
_entity.id
_entity.type
_entity.pdbx_description
1 polymer ?
#
loop_
_entity_poly.entity_id
_entity_poly.type
_entity_poly.pdbx_seq_one_letter_code
_entity_poly.pdbx_strand_id
1 'polypeptide(L)'
;MSFVIVPDFVSAAASDLAGIGTAIGEATAAASSPTTGVLAAAADEVSQAIATMFSSHGEAFQAVSAQVAAFHEQFVGLLNGGVAQYASAEAWNANPLLAAINAPFVALLDRPLIGDGANGTAAHPNGQGGGLLWGNGGNGFSQPAGGGTGGYGGDAGFIGNGGAGGRGGNGIEYADGRVGNGGQGGWGGRGGWLFGNGGAGGDGGTGGFYTGPPPPGFGGNGGNGGWGGRAGLFGGNGGAGGNGGAPGTGHSGGDGGLGGPRGSLFGADGPDGADG
;
A
#
# COMPACT_ATOMS: atom_id res chain seq x y z
N MET A 1 -10.63 -7.01 -9.46
CA MET A 1 -9.85 -8.13 -8.90
C MET A 1 -8.47 -8.07 -9.52
N SER A 2 -7.44 -7.64 -8.78
CA SER A 2 -6.07 -7.61 -9.31
C SER A 2 -5.48 -9.00 -9.19
N PHE A 3 -5.13 -9.62 -10.31
CA PHE A 3 -4.33 -10.83 -10.31
C PHE A 3 -2.90 -10.42 -9.98
N VAL A 4 -2.44 -10.71 -8.77
CA VAL A 4 -1.03 -10.54 -8.39
C VAL A 4 -0.28 -11.70 -9.02
N ILE A 5 0.33 -11.47 -10.18
CA ILE A 5 1.34 -12.40 -10.70
C ILE A 5 2.60 -12.16 -9.88
N VAL A 6 2.95 -13.13 -9.05
CA VAL A 6 4.23 -13.11 -8.34
C VAL A 6 5.28 -13.65 -9.32
N PRO A 7 6.29 -12.85 -9.73
CA PRO A 7 7.28 -13.23 -10.74
C PRO A 7 7.98 -14.57 -10.48
N ASP A 8 8.16 -14.92 -9.20
CA ASP A 8 8.82 -16.16 -8.76
C ASP A 8 8.02 -17.43 -9.11
N PHE A 9 6.69 -17.38 -9.19
CA PHE A 9 5.89 -18.55 -9.58
C PHE A 9 6.00 -18.83 -11.07
N VAL A 10 6.12 -17.79 -11.89
CA VAL A 10 6.22 -17.93 -13.36
C VAL A 10 7.62 -18.41 -13.76
N SER A 11 8.67 -17.99 -13.06
CA SER A 11 10.03 -18.50 -13.28
C SER A 11 10.17 -19.98 -12.89
N ALA A 12 9.56 -20.40 -11.77
CA ALA A 12 9.51 -21.81 -11.38
C ALA A 12 8.78 -22.65 -12.44
N ALA A 13 7.61 -22.20 -12.92
CA ALA A 13 6.86 -22.89 -13.96
C ALA A 13 7.65 -22.99 -15.29
N ALA A 14 8.41 -21.96 -15.67
CA ALA A 14 9.27 -22.01 -16.85
C ALA A 14 10.40 -23.04 -16.72
N SER A 15 10.97 -23.19 -15.52
CA SER A 15 11.96 -24.22 -15.21
C SER A 15 11.37 -25.64 -15.30
N ASP A 16 10.18 -25.84 -14.74
CA ASP A 16 9.49 -27.13 -14.80
C ASP A 16 9.16 -27.51 -16.25
N LEU A 17 8.67 -26.55 -17.04
CA LEU A 17 8.41 -26.74 -18.47
C LEU A 17 9.67 -27.09 -19.26
N ALA A 18 10.80 -26.45 -18.97
CA ALA A 18 12.09 -26.83 -19.57
C ALA A 18 12.46 -28.28 -19.23
N GLY A 19 12.28 -28.71 -17.97
CA GLY A 19 12.49 -30.09 -17.54
C GLY A 19 11.60 -31.09 -18.27
N ILE A 20 10.31 -30.77 -18.44
CA ILE A 20 9.36 -31.59 -19.20
C ILE A 20 9.80 -31.71 -20.67
N GLY A 21 10.22 -30.60 -21.29
CA GLY A 21 10.71 -30.58 -22.67
C GLY A 21 11.90 -31.51 -22.86
N THR A 22 12.87 -31.47 -21.95
CA THR A 22 14.04 -32.38 -21.95
C THR A 22 13.61 -33.83 -21.83
N ALA A 23 12.74 -34.17 -20.87
CA ALA A 23 12.29 -35.55 -20.66
C ALA A 23 11.54 -36.11 -21.89
N ILE A 24 10.70 -35.29 -22.54
CA ILE A 24 10.00 -35.66 -23.76
C ILE A 24 10.99 -35.85 -24.92
N GLY A 25 11.98 -34.97 -25.05
CA GLY A 25 13.03 -35.08 -26.07
C GLY A 25 13.84 -36.36 -25.92
N GLU A 26 14.24 -36.71 -24.70
CA GLU A 26 14.95 -37.96 -24.40
C GLU A 26 14.10 -39.19 -24.70
N ALA A 27 12.83 -39.19 -24.30
CA ALA A 27 11.90 -40.29 -24.60
C ALA A 27 11.67 -40.47 -26.10
N THR A 28 11.51 -39.36 -26.83
CA THR A 28 11.33 -39.34 -28.29
C THR A 28 12.57 -39.88 -29.00
N ALA A 29 13.77 -39.49 -28.55
CA ALA A 29 15.04 -39.98 -29.07
C ALA A 29 15.22 -41.48 -28.80
N ALA A 30 14.92 -41.94 -27.58
CA ALA A 30 14.98 -43.36 -27.21
C ALA A 30 14.01 -44.22 -28.04
N ALA A 31 12.84 -43.67 -28.38
CA ALA A 31 11.84 -44.34 -29.20
C ALA A 31 12.18 -44.37 -30.71
N SER A 32 13.16 -43.60 -31.19
CA SER A 32 13.46 -43.49 -32.63
C SER A 32 13.81 -44.83 -33.26
N SER A 33 14.90 -45.46 -32.83
CA SER A 33 15.38 -46.74 -33.40
C SER A 33 14.32 -47.87 -33.37
N PRO A 34 13.64 -48.16 -32.24
CA PRO A 34 12.66 -49.24 -32.20
C PRO A 34 11.39 -48.98 -33.02
N THR A 35 11.08 -47.72 -33.37
CA THR A 35 9.85 -47.38 -34.12
C THR A 35 10.09 -47.17 -35.61
N THR A 36 11.31 -46.82 -36.04
CA THR A 36 11.67 -46.68 -37.46
C THR A 36 12.34 -47.94 -38.03
N GLY A 37 12.93 -48.79 -37.18
CA GLY A 37 13.63 -50.02 -37.55
C GLY A 37 12.76 -51.29 -37.54
N VAL A 38 11.44 -51.18 -37.76
CA VAL A 38 10.53 -52.33 -37.67
C VAL A 38 10.82 -53.34 -38.79
N LEU A 39 11.06 -54.59 -38.42
CA LEU A 39 11.30 -55.69 -39.36
C LEU A 39 10.01 -56.46 -39.65
N ALA A 40 9.87 -56.95 -40.88
CA ALA A 40 8.76 -57.80 -41.26
C ALA A 40 8.80 -59.13 -40.48
N ALA A 41 7.64 -59.56 -39.96
CA ALA A 41 7.52 -60.79 -39.19
C ALA A 41 7.72 -62.07 -40.04
N ALA A 42 7.41 -61.99 -41.33
CA ALA A 42 7.62 -63.03 -42.32
C ALA A 42 7.95 -62.42 -43.70
N ALA A 43 8.34 -63.27 -44.66
CA ALA A 43 8.77 -62.85 -46.00
C ALA A 43 7.61 -62.45 -46.93
N ASP A 44 6.37 -62.57 -46.49
CA ASP A 44 5.20 -62.23 -47.29
C ASP A 44 5.01 -60.71 -47.44
N GLU A 45 4.31 -60.33 -48.51
CA GLU A 45 4.08 -58.95 -48.89
C GLU A 45 3.25 -58.18 -47.86
N VAL A 46 2.37 -58.86 -47.11
CA VAL A 46 1.54 -58.22 -46.08
C VAL A 46 2.40 -57.85 -44.87
N SER A 47 3.28 -58.75 -44.41
CA SER A 47 4.24 -58.49 -43.33
C SER A 47 5.22 -57.36 -43.68
N GLN A 48 5.70 -57.31 -44.93
CA GLN A 48 6.57 -56.23 -45.41
C GLN A 48 5.83 -54.89 -45.48
N ALA A 49 4.59 -54.88 -45.96
CA ALA A 49 3.76 -53.68 -46.02
C ALA A 49 3.45 -53.12 -44.62
N ILE A 50 3.16 -54.00 -43.64
CA ILE A 50 2.92 -53.60 -42.25
C ILE A 50 4.18 -53.00 -41.62
N ALA A 51 5.35 -53.64 -41.78
CA ALA A 51 6.62 -53.10 -41.28
C ALA A 51 6.92 -51.71 -41.86
N THR A 52 6.73 -51.54 -43.17
CA THR A 52 6.90 -50.25 -43.87
C THR A 52 5.93 -49.17 -43.36
N MET A 53 4.67 -49.54 -43.12
CA MET A 53 3.67 -48.63 -42.55
C MET A 53 4.10 -48.13 -41.16
N PHE A 54 4.53 -49.03 -40.26
CA PHE A 54 4.96 -48.63 -38.92
C PHE A 54 6.24 -47.79 -38.94
N SER A 55 7.23 -48.16 -39.76
CA SER A 55 8.46 -47.38 -39.91
C SER A 55 8.18 -45.95 -40.43
N SER A 56 7.35 -45.81 -41.46
CA SER A 56 6.96 -44.49 -41.99
C SER A 56 6.14 -43.66 -40.99
N HIS A 57 5.31 -44.30 -40.17
CA HIS A 57 4.62 -43.63 -39.06
C HIS A 57 5.60 -43.16 -37.98
N GLY A 58 6.60 -43.98 -37.65
CA GLY A 58 7.69 -43.62 -36.74
C GLY A 58 8.47 -42.40 -37.25
N GLU A 59 8.82 -42.35 -38.53
CA GLU A 59 9.49 -41.21 -39.16
C GLU A 59 8.63 -39.93 -39.11
N ALA A 60 7.33 -40.04 -39.41
CA ALA A 60 6.40 -38.93 -39.30
C ALA A 60 6.27 -38.42 -37.85
N PHE A 61 6.22 -39.34 -36.88
CA PHE A 61 6.20 -39.00 -35.45
C PHE A 61 7.48 -38.25 -35.01
N GLN A 62 8.65 -38.67 -35.49
CA GLN A 62 9.91 -37.98 -35.21
C GLN A 62 9.93 -36.56 -35.81
N ALA A 63 9.44 -36.40 -37.04
CA ALA A 63 9.35 -35.09 -37.69
C ALA A 63 8.42 -34.12 -36.94
N VAL A 64 7.25 -34.60 -36.51
CA VAL A 64 6.31 -33.80 -35.71
C VAL A 64 6.88 -33.49 -34.33
N SER A 65 7.52 -34.46 -33.68
CA SER A 65 8.12 -34.25 -32.35
C SER A 65 9.22 -33.20 -32.38
N ALA A 66 10.03 -33.14 -33.45
CA ALA A 66 11.01 -32.07 -33.64
C ALA A 66 10.35 -30.68 -33.78
N GLN A 67 9.22 -30.59 -34.49
CA GLN A 67 8.48 -29.33 -34.60
C GLN A 67 7.86 -28.89 -33.26
N VAL A 68 7.33 -29.84 -32.49
CA VAL A 68 6.79 -29.58 -31.14
C VAL A 68 7.89 -29.14 -30.18
N ALA A 69 9.08 -29.76 -30.24
CA ALA A 69 10.23 -29.35 -29.43
C ALA A 69 10.64 -27.90 -29.70
N ALA A 70 10.75 -27.51 -30.98
CA ALA A 70 11.07 -26.12 -31.35
C ALA A 70 10.00 -25.12 -30.89
N PHE A 71 8.71 -25.47 -30.98
CA PHE A 71 7.63 -24.65 -30.44
C PHE A 71 7.71 -24.53 -28.92
N HIS A 72 7.98 -25.62 -28.22
CA HIS A 72 8.11 -25.65 -26.76
C HIS A 72 9.26 -24.78 -26.27
N GLU A 73 10.42 -24.83 -26.93
CA GLU A 73 11.55 -23.94 -26.64
C GLU A 73 11.19 -22.47 -26.81
N GLN A 74 10.50 -22.12 -27.91
CA GLN A 74 10.01 -20.75 -28.13
C GLN A 74 9.02 -20.31 -27.05
N PHE A 75 8.11 -21.20 -26.65
CA PHE A 75 7.13 -20.93 -25.60
C PHE A 75 7.81 -20.65 -24.25
N VAL A 76 8.75 -21.50 -23.84
CA VAL A 76 9.53 -21.31 -22.60
C VAL A 76 10.38 -20.02 -22.67
N GLY A 77 10.98 -19.74 -23.82
CA GLY A 77 11.73 -18.50 -24.06
C GLY A 77 10.87 -17.24 -23.92
N LEU A 78 9.67 -17.24 -24.51
CA LEU A 78 8.71 -16.15 -24.40
C LEU A 78 8.19 -15.98 -22.97
N LEU A 79 7.95 -17.07 -22.25
CA LEU A 79 7.52 -17.03 -20.85
C LEU A 79 8.56 -16.35 -19.96
N ASN A 80 9.83 -16.73 -20.08
CA ASN A 80 10.94 -16.08 -19.36
C ASN A 80 11.12 -14.62 -19.76
N GLY A 81 10.98 -14.30 -21.06
CA GLY A 81 10.99 -12.93 -21.55
C GLY A 81 9.87 -12.08 -20.93
N GLY A 82 8.66 -12.64 -20.81
CA GLY A 82 7.52 -11.99 -20.16
C GLY A 82 7.78 -11.65 -18.70
N VAL A 83 8.36 -12.58 -17.93
CA VAL A 83 8.74 -12.33 -16.51
C VAL A 83 9.70 -11.17 -16.37
N ALA A 84 10.73 -11.09 -17.22
CA ALA A 84 11.68 -9.98 -17.20
C ALA A 84 11.03 -8.63 -17.54
N GLN A 85 10.07 -8.60 -18.47
CA GLN A 85 9.31 -7.39 -18.79
C GLN A 85 8.45 -6.93 -17.61
N TYR A 86 7.74 -7.84 -16.93
CA TYR A 86 6.96 -7.50 -15.73
C TYR A 86 7.86 -7.00 -14.59
N ALA A 87 8.98 -7.67 -14.32
CA ALA A 87 9.93 -7.23 -13.29
C ALA A 87 10.54 -5.86 -13.61
N SER A 88 10.88 -5.60 -14.87
CA SER A 88 11.38 -4.28 -15.27
C SER A 88 10.32 -3.19 -15.15
N ALA A 89 9.06 -3.47 -15.50
CA ALA A 89 7.96 -2.52 -15.35
C ALA A 89 7.71 -2.16 -13.86
N GLU A 90 7.80 -3.13 -12.95
CA GLU A 90 7.75 -2.88 -11.50
C GLU A 90 8.92 -2.00 -11.02
N ALA A 91 10.13 -2.25 -11.52
CA ALA A 91 11.31 -1.44 -11.18
C ALA A 91 11.18 0.02 -11.62
N TRP A 92 10.54 0.30 -12.77
CA TRP A 92 10.25 1.67 -13.21
C TRP A 92 9.11 2.32 -12.41
N ASN A 93 8.08 1.55 -12.06
CA ASN A 93 6.97 2.01 -11.23
C ASN A 93 7.41 2.33 -9.79
N ALA A 94 8.51 1.75 -9.30
CA ALA A 94 9.13 2.08 -8.02
C ALA A 94 9.86 3.45 -8.00
N ASN A 95 9.82 4.21 -9.10
CA ASN A 95 10.41 5.54 -9.28
C ASN A 95 11.85 5.69 -8.72
N PRO A 96 12.81 4.90 -9.22
CA PRO A 96 14.20 4.88 -8.74
C PRO A 96 14.91 6.23 -8.87
N LEU A 97 14.46 7.09 -9.80
CA LEU A 97 14.98 8.45 -9.94
C LEU A 97 14.63 9.32 -8.73
N LEU A 98 13.41 9.24 -8.22
CA LEU A 98 13.03 9.98 -7.01
C LEU A 98 13.80 9.49 -5.78
N ALA A 99 14.03 8.18 -5.68
CA ALA A 99 14.87 7.60 -4.63
C ALA A 99 16.32 8.10 -4.72
N ALA A 100 16.90 8.14 -5.93
CA ALA A 100 18.25 8.66 -6.14
C ALA A 100 18.39 10.16 -5.83
N ILE A 101 17.37 10.97 -6.18
CA ILE A 101 17.31 12.39 -5.85
C ILE A 101 17.21 12.60 -4.34
N ASN A 102 16.42 11.78 -3.64
CA ASN A 102 16.20 11.90 -2.20
C ASN A 102 17.33 11.32 -1.35
N ALA A 103 18.07 10.32 -1.85
CA ALA A 103 19.11 9.60 -1.11
C ALA A 103 20.10 10.51 -0.35
N PRO A 104 20.72 11.55 -0.95
CA PRO A 104 21.63 12.41 -0.21
C PRO A 104 20.94 13.21 0.91
N PHE A 105 19.66 13.57 0.74
CA PHE A 105 18.91 14.34 1.74
C PHE A 105 18.41 13.46 2.88
N VAL A 106 17.95 12.24 2.57
CA VAL A 106 17.60 11.26 3.61
C VAL A 106 18.84 10.90 4.43
N ALA A 107 19.99 10.69 3.79
CA ALA A 107 21.23 10.37 4.50
C ALA A 107 21.74 11.50 5.40
N LEU A 108 21.52 12.76 5.03
CA LEU A 108 22.06 13.92 5.74
C LEU A 108 21.07 14.57 6.71
N LEU A 109 19.78 14.55 6.38
CA LEU A 109 18.72 15.34 7.04
C LEU A 109 17.55 14.48 7.53
N ASP A 110 17.63 13.15 7.34
CA ASP A 110 16.56 12.19 7.66
C ASP A 110 15.21 12.58 7.05
N ARG A 111 15.25 13.27 5.90
CA ARG A 111 14.07 13.80 5.24
C ARG A 111 14.27 13.87 3.73
N PRO A 112 13.29 13.42 2.92
CA PRO A 112 13.39 13.53 1.48
C PRO A 112 13.42 14.99 1.04
N LEU A 113 14.01 15.25 -0.13
CA LEU A 113 13.89 16.56 -0.78
C LEU A 113 12.50 16.72 -1.38
N ILE A 114 12.00 15.67 -2.03
CA ILE A 114 10.71 15.62 -2.72
C ILE A 114 9.95 14.39 -2.26
N GLY A 115 8.69 14.55 -1.86
CA GLY A 115 7.80 13.46 -1.50
C GLY A 115 6.94 13.79 -0.30
N ASP A 116 5.77 13.16 -0.22
CA ASP A 116 4.87 13.35 0.90
C ASP A 116 5.39 12.65 2.16
N GLY A 117 5.05 13.20 3.33
CA GLY A 117 5.35 12.59 4.61
C GLY A 117 4.50 11.33 4.82
N ALA A 118 5.09 10.31 5.45
CA ALA A 118 4.33 9.12 5.82
C ALA A 118 3.27 9.45 6.87
N ASN A 119 2.08 8.86 6.73
CA ASN A 119 1.04 8.95 7.74
C ASN A 119 1.49 8.28 9.04
N GLY A 120 1.01 8.81 10.16
CA GLY A 120 1.17 8.22 11.47
C GLY A 120 0.58 6.81 11.54
N THR A 121 1.17 5.99 12.39
CA THR A 121 0.75 4.61 12.67
C THR A 121 0.42 4.46 14.15
N ALA A 122 -0.18 3.35 14.55
CA ALA A 122 -0.46 3.10 15.97
C ALA A 122 0.82 3.16 16.84
N ALA A 123 1.97 2.70 16.31
CA ALA A 123 3.25 2.74 17.02
C ALA A 123 3.92 4.12 16.98
N HIS A 124 3.71 4.89 15.91
CA HIS A 124 4.25 6.24 15.73
C HIS A 124 3.10 7.16 15.29
N PRO A 125 2.31 7.69 16.24
CA PRO A 125 1.03 8.33 15.91
C PRO A 125 1.14 9.58 15.05
N ASN A 126 2.26 10.30 15.09
CA ASN A 126 2.41 11.54 14.35
C ASN A 126 2.71 11.28 12.88
N GLY A 127 2.09 12.05 12.00
CA GLY A 127 2.46 12.11 10.60
C GLY A 127 3.86 12.71 10.44
N GLN A 128 4.65 12.15 9.52
CA GLN A 128 5.97 12.67 9.20
C GLN A 128 5.88 13.95 8.37
N GLY A 129 6.93 14.76 8.44
CA GLY A 129 7.04 15.95 7.60
C GLY A 129 7.18 15.59 6.12
N GLY A 130 6.59 16.42 5.26
CA GLY A 130 6.79 16.35 3.81
C GLY A 130 8.21 16.73 3.39
N GLY A 131 8.52 16.47 2.12
CA GLY A 131 9.81 16.75 1.52
C GLY A 131 10.26 18.19 1.73
N LEU A 132 11.57 18.41 1.83
CA LEU A 132 12.16 19.73 2.10
C LEU A 132 11.74 20.78 1.06
N LEU A 133 11.74 20.41 -0.22
CA LEU A 133 11.37 21.30 -1.33
C LEU A 133 9.89 21.15 -1.68
N TRP A 134 9.43 19.91 -1.88
CA TRP A 134 8.06 19.66 -2.30
C TRP A 134 7.50 18.42 -1.63
N GLY A 135 6.32 18.53 -1.04
CA GLY A 135 5.62 17.42 -0.42
C GLY A 135 4.66 17.87 0.65
N ASN A 136 3.51 17.20 0.72
CA ASN A 136 2.55 17.36 1.79
C ASN A 136 3.06 16.68 3.06
N GLY A 137 2.65 17.16 4.23
CA GLY A 137 2.84 16.43 5.47
C GLY A 137 1.93 15.21 5.56
N GLY A 138 2.39 14.17 6.26
CA GLY A 138 1.58 12.97 6.52
C GLY A 138 0.46 13.25 7.53
N ASN A 139 -0.64 12.54 7.42
CA ASN A 139 -1.74 12.63 8.39
C ASN A 139 -1.36 11.99 9.72
N GLY A 140 -1.84 12.53 10.82
CA GLY A 140 -1.76 11.91 12.13
C GLY A 140 -2.65 10.68 12.25
N PHE A 141 -2.22 9.72 13.05
CA PHE A 141 -2.96 8.50 13.34
C PHE A 141 -4.20 8.81 14.19
N SER A 142 -5.36 8.31 13.75
CA SER A 142 -6.60 8.40 14.52
C SER A 142 -6.72 7.23 15.48
N GLN A 143 -6.95 7.53 16.76
CA GLN A 143 -7.03 6.52 17.80
C GLN A 143 -8.37 5.79 17.75
N PRO A 144 -8.38 4.45 17.72
CA PRO A 144 -9.63 3.70 17.57
C PRO A 144 -10.51 3.73 18.85
N ALA A 145 -9.92 3.72 20.04
CA ALA A 145 -10.61 3.78 21.33
C ALA A 145 -9.61 3.98 22.49
N GLY A 146 -10.12 4.09 23.72
CA GLY A 146 -9.32 4.08 24.96
C GLY A 146 -8.85 5.44 25.43
N GLY A 147 -9.48 6.53 24.98
CA GLY A 147 -9.11 7.89 25.39
C GLY A 147 -7.72 8.36 24.92
N GLY A 148 -7.08 7.64 23.99
CA GLY A 148 -5.78 8.03 23.46
C GLY A 148 -5.83 9.31 22.64
N THR A 149 -4.79 10.15 22.74
CA THR A 149 -4.65 11.36 21.92
C THR A 149 -4.38 11.02 20.46
N GLY A 150 -5.08 11.70 19.55
CA GLY A 150 -4.85 11.63 18.12
C GLY A 150 -3.48 12.17 17.75
N GLY A 151 -2.83 11.54 16.76
CA GLY A 151 -1.50 11.95 16.32
C GLY A 151 -1.49 13.32 15.66
N TYR A 152 -0.40 14.06 15.78
CA TYR A 152 -0.24 15.32 15.05
C TYR A 152 -0.11 15.07 13.54
N GLY A 153 -0.67 15.96 12.72
CA GLY A 153 -0.38 16.04 11.31
C GLY A 153 1.03 16.55 11.06
N GLY A 154 1.72 15.99 10.06
CA GLY A 154 3.06 16.41 9.67
C GLY A 154 3.07 17.76 8.97
N ASP A 155 4.15 18.51 9.13
CA ASP A 155 4.36 19.76 8.41
C ASP A 155 4.80 19.51 6.97
N ALA A 156 4.38 20.34 6.03
CA ALA A 156 5.01 20.42 4.72
C ALA A 156 6.36 21.16 4.77
N GLY A 157 7.16 21.02 3.71
CA GLY A 157 8.45 21.73 3.56
C GLY A 157 8.30 23.12 2.96
N PHE A 158 8.92 23.35 1.82
CA PHE A 158 8.86 24.65 1.14
C PHE A 158 7.55 24.84 0.37
N ILE A 159 7.11 23.83 -0.37
CA ILE A 159 5.80 23.77 -1.05
C ILE A 159 5.08 22.49 -0.63
N GLY A 160 3.81 22.60 -0.24
CA GLY A 160 2.97 21.46 0.10
C GLY A 160 1.94 21.79 1.17
N ASN A 161 0.93 20.96 1.36
CA ASN A 161 -0.08 21.15 2.40
C ASN A 161 0.34 20.44 3.68
N GLY A 162 -0.02 21.01 4.83
CA GLY A 162 0.12 20.31 6.11
C GLY A 162 -0.79 19.08 6.18
N GLY A 163 -0.34 18.03 6.86
CA GLY A 163 -1.14 16.83 7.10
C GLY A 163 -2.25 17.09 8.11
N ALA A 164 -3.36 16.37 8.01
CA ALA A 164 -4.44 16.46 8.98
C ALA A 164 -4.03 15.84 10.33
N GLY A 165 -4.52 16.40 11.43
CA GLY A 165 -4.41 15.78 12.75
C GLY A 165 -5.31 14.54 12.85
N GLY A 166 -4.86 13.54 13.60
CA GLY A 166 -5.62 12.33 13.87
C GLY A 166 -6.73 12.58 14.89
N ARG A 167 -7.83 11.83 14.81
CA ARG A 167 -8.92 11.90 15.79
C ARG A 167 -8.51 11.30 17.14
N GLY A 168 -8.97 11.90 18.22
CA GLY A 168 -8.85 11.36 19.57
C GLY A 168 -9.74 10.13 19.81
N GLY A 169 -9.25 9.17 20.58
CA GLY A 169 -9.92 7.89 20.80
C GLY A 169 -11.12 8.05 21.71
N ASN A 170 -12.22 7.36 21.43
CA ASN A 170 -13.38 7.39 22.32
C ASN A 170 -13.04 6.80 23.69
N GLY A 171 -13.65 7.31 24.74
CA GLY A 171 -13.58 6.75 26.08
C GLY A 171 -14.19 5.35 26.14
N ILE A 172 -13.65 4.50 27.01
CA ILE A 172 -14.12 3.11 27.21
C ILE A 172 -14.49 2.87 28.67
N GLU A 173 -15.41 1.93 28.90
CA GLU A 173 -15.65 1.36 30.23
C GLU A 173 -14.55 0.34 30.54
N TYR A 174 -13.91 0.47 31.70
CA TYR A 174 -12.87 -0.44 32.19
C TYR A 174 -13.48 -1.56 33.03
N ALA A 175 -12.79 -2.70 33.13
CA ALA A 175 -13.25 -3.85 33.91
C ALA A 175 -13.39 -3.56 35.42
N ASP A 176 -12.77 -2.48 35.92
CA ASP A 176 -12.91 -2.00 37.30
C ASP A 176 -14.09 -1.03 37.49
N GLY A 177 -14.93 -0.85 36.46
CA GLY A 177 -16.13 0.00 36.47
C GLY A 177 -15.86 1.49 36.24
N ARG A 178 -14.61 1.90 35.99
CA ARG A 178 -14.29 3.28 35.61
C ARG A 178 -14.68 3.54 34.16
N VAL A 179 -15.06 4.77 33.84
CA VAL A 179 -15.35 5.20 32.47
C VAL A 179 -14.30 6.20 32.02
N GLY A 180 -13.64 5.91 30.91
CA GLY A 180 -12.59 6.74 30.33
C GLY A 180 -13.14 7.98 29.64
N ASN A 181 -12.37 9.07 29.67
CA ASN A 181 -12.62 10.25 28.85
C ASN A 181 -12.32 9.97 27.38
N GLY A 182 -12.89 10.80 26.51
CA GLY A 182 -12.46 10.92 25.13
C GLY A 182 -11.07 11.52 25.04
N GLY A 183 -10.27 11.01 24.11
CA GLY A 183 -8.93 11.50 23.83
C GLY A 183 -8.97 12.82 23.06
N GLN A 184 -7.93 13.63 23.19
CA GLN A 184 -7.81 14.87 22.42
C GLN A 184 -7.56 14.60 20.93
N GLY A 185 -8.08 15.46 20.08
CA GLY A 185 -7.74 15.50 18.66
C GLY A 185 -6.31 15.98 18.44
N GLY A 186 -5.64 15.41 17.45
CA GLY A 186 -4.30 15.80 17.02
C GLY A 186 -4.33 17.13 16.28
N TRP A 187 -3.27 17.90 16.36
CA TRP A 187 -3.19 19.19 15.67
C TRP A 187 -2.91 18.97 14.18
N GLY A 188 -3.44 19.83 13.33
CA GLY A 188 -3.12 19.89 11.92
C GLY A 188 -1.70 20.40 11.68
N GLY A 189 -1.03 19.79 10.73
CA GLY A 189 0.31 20.18 10.30
C GLY A 189 0.31 21.50 9.54
N ARG A 190 1.46 22.15 9.48
CA ARG A 190 1.61 23.46 8.85
C ARG A 190 1.80 23.29 7.35
N GLY A 191 1.17 24.16 6.57
CA GLY A 191 1.41 24.31 5.14
C GLY A 191 2.84 24.74 4.84
N GLY A 192 3.27 24.51 3.60
CA GLY A 192 4.62 24.76 3.12
C GLY A 192 4.99 26.22 3.27
N TRP A 193 6.26 26.49 3.56
CA TRP A 193 6.73 27.84 3.88
C TRP A 193 6.35 28.87 2.80
N LEU A 194 6.49 28.52 1.53
CA LEU A 194 6.18 29.38 0.39
C LEU A 194 4.69 29.30 0.03
N PHE A 195 4.22 28.09 -0.27
CA PHE A 195 2.85 27.80 -0.70
C PHE A 195 2.33 26.54 -0.02
N GLY A 196 1.08 26.60 0.43
CA GLY A 196 0.41 25.45 1.02
C GLY A 196 -0.70 25.82 1.98
N ASN A 197 -1.74 24.99 2.02
CA ASN A 197 -2.76 25.08 3.05
C ASN A 197 -2.26 24.44 4.35
N GLY A 198 -2.76 24.93 5.47
CA GLY A 198 -2.64 24.21 6.74
C GLY A 198 -3.47 22.94 6.76
N GLY A 199 -3.01 21.92 7.48
CA GLY A 199 -3.77 20.71 7.73
C GLY A 199 -4.89 20.96 8.73
N ALA A 200 -6.02 20.26 8.60
CA ALA A 200 -7.09 20.36 9.58
C ALA A 200 -6.67 19.73 10.92
N GLY A 201 -7.16 20.26 12.04
CA GLY A 201 -7.11 19.60 13.33
C GLY A 201 -8.01 18.37 13.35
N GLY A 202 -7.62 17.35 14.12
CA GLY A 202 -8.41 16.15 14.34
C GLY A 202 -9.51 16.40 15.37
N ASP A 203 -10.64 15.72 15.24
CA ASP A 203 -11.71 15.81 16.23
C ASP A 203 -11.32 15.16 17.56
N GLY A 204 -11.93 15.64 18.64
CA GLY A 204 -11.89 14.98 19.94
C GLY A 204 -12.65 13.66 19.97
N GLY A 205 -12.23 12.77 20.86
CA GLY A 205 -12.92 11.52 21.16
C GLY A 205 -14.18 11.77 21.99
N THR A 206 -15.22 10.97 21.79
CA THR A 206 -16.41 11.01 22.65
C THR A 206 -16.08 10.45 24.03
N GLY A 207 -16.65 11.02 25.10
CA GLY A 207 -16.56 10.46 26.44
C GLY A 207 -17.20 9.08 26.54
N GLY A 208 -16.66 8.19 27.40
CA GLY A 208 -17.22 6.86 27.56
C GLY A 208 -18.64 6.88 28.14
N PHE A 209 -19.41 5.83 27.86
CA PHE A 209 -20.75 5.63 28.43
C PHE A 209 -20.73 4.45 29.40
N TYR A 210 -21.28 4.65 30.60
CA TYR A 210 -21.48 3.57 31.58
C TYR A 210 -22.69 2.71 31.19
N THR A 211 -22.54 1.39 31.15
CA THR A 211 -23.62 0.45 30.76
C THR A 211 -24.20 -0.39 31.90
N GLY A 212 -23.68 -0.24 33.13
CA GLY A 212 -24.09 -1.04 34.29
C GLY A 212 -25.39 -0.60 35.01
N PRO A 213 -25.90 -1.42 35.95
CA PRO A 213 -27.13 -1.15 36.70
C PRO A 213 -26.98 0.05 37.67
N PRO A 214 -28.10 0.71 38.03
CA PRO A 214 -28.10 1.97 38.79
C PRO A 214 -27.47 1.88 40.20
N PRO A 215 -26.96 3.02 40.75
CA PRO A 215 -27.19 4.38 40.26
C PRO A 215 -26.36 4.70 39.01
N PRO A 216 -26.95 5.37 37.99
CA PRO A 216 -26.20 5.80 36.82
C PRO A 216 -25.33 6.99 37.20
N GLY A 217 -24.05 6.90 36.92
CA GLY A 217 -23.09 7.96 37.16
C GLY A 217 -21.74 7.27 37.15
N PHE A 218 -20.93 7.39 36.12
CA PHE A 218 -20.46 8.62 35.52
C PHE A 218 -19.98 8.27 34.10
N GLY A 219 -20.32 9.07 33.09
CA GLY A 219 -19.67 8.98 31.78
C GLY A 219 -18.23 9.51 31.79
N GLY A 220 -17.57 9.51 30.64
CA GLY A 220 -16.32 10.27 30.45
C GLY A 220 -16.61 11.69 29.95
N ASN A 221 -15.69 12.63 30.18
CA ASN A 221 -15.68 13.89 29.44
C ASN A 221 -15.38 13.63 27.96
N GLY A 222 -15.90 14.49 27.08
CA GLY A 222 -15.44 14.57 25.70
C GLY A 222 -13.99 15.05 25.62
N GLY A 223 -13.27 14.62 24.58
CA GLY A 223 -11.93 15.13 24.30
C GLY A 223 -11.99 16.42 23.49
N ASN A 224 -11.03 17.33 23.68
CA ASN A 224 -10.99 18.56 22.90
C ASN A 224 -10.57 18.30 21.45
N GLY A 225 -11.04 19.14 20.53
CA GLY A 225 -10.58 19.17 19.14
C GLY A 225 -9.17 19.70 19.00
N GLY A 226 -8.45 19.21 17.99
CA GLY A 226 -7.10 19.67 17.65
C GLY A 226 -7.13 20.99 16.89
N TRP A 227 -6.08 21.79 17.00
CA TRP A 227 -5.99 23.04 16.26
C TRP A 227 -5.68 22.81 14.79
N GLY A 228 -6.19 23.68 13.93
CA GLY A 228 -5.82 23.73 12.52
C GLY A 228 -4.41 24.28 12.31
N GLY A 229 -3.73 23.77 11.27
CA GLY A 229 -2.40 24.21 10.88
C GLY A 229 -2.41 25.56 10.19
N ARG A 230 -1.31 26.31 10.29
CA ARG A 230 -1.13 27.56 9.52
C ARG A 230 -0.91 27.27 8.03
N ALA A 231 -1.27 28.22 7.16
CA ALA A 231 -0.93 28.21 5.75
C ALA A 231 0.48 28.77 5.45
N GLY A 232 0.88 28.70 4.18
CA GLY A 232 2.14 29.21 3.63
C GLY A 232 2.14 30.71 3.36
N LEU A 233 3.33 31.29 3.19
CA LEU A 233 3.56 32.73 3.13
C LEU A 233 2.76 33.43 2.01
N PHE A 234 2.87 32.94 0.78
CA PHE A 234 2.33 33.62 -0.40
C PHE A 234 0.89 33.21 -0.74
N GLY A 235 0.39 32.10 -0.20
CA GLY A 235 -0.96 31.65 -0.46
C GLY A 235 -1.30 30.33 0.24
N GLY A 236 -2.53 30.26 0.71
CA GLY A 236 -3.14 29.06 1.28
C GLY A 236 -4.16 29.39 2.37
N ASN A 237 -5.13 28.51 2.54
CA ASN A 237 -6.09 28.58 3.64
C ASN A 237 -5.49 27.94 4.89
N GLY A 238 -5.75 28.56 6.04
CA GLY A 238 -5.50 27.90 7.31
C GLY A 238 -6.34 26.63 7.44
N GLY A 239 -5.81 25.64 8.15
CA GLY A 239 -6.55 24.41 8.41
C GLY A 239 -7.72 24.68 9.36
N ALA A 240 -8.84 23.99 9.18
CA ALA A 240 -9.93 24.05 10.15
C ALA A 240 -9.49 23.46 11.50
N GLY A 241 -10.03 23.98 12.60
CA GLY A 241 -9.96 23.31 13.89
C GLY A 241 -10.82 22.05 13.91
N GLY A 242 -10.41 21.04 14.66
CA GLY A 242 -11.20 19.85 14.91
C GLY A 242 -12.32 20.12 15.90
N ASN A 243 -13.42 19.38 15.82
CA ASN A 243 -14.53 19.54 16.76
C ASN A 243 -14.20 18.91 18.11
N GLY A 244 -14.79 19.43 19.18
CA GLY A 244 -14.84 18.79 20.48
C GLY A 244 -15.65 17.50 20.45
N GLY A 245 -15.25 16.54 21.28
CA GLY A 245 -15.96 15.27 21.43
C GLY A 245 -17.17 15.42 22.34
N ALA A 246 -18.25 14.70 22.04
CA ALA A 246 -19.45 14.71 22.88
C ALA A 246 -19.20 14.14 24.30
N PRO A 247 -19.95 14.61 25.33
CA PRO A 247 -19.87 14.09 26.68
C PRO A 247 -20.47 12.70 26.83
N GLY A 248 -19.98 11.97 27.83
CA GLY A 248 -20.72 10.89 28.48
C GLY A 248 -21.76 11.44 29.47
N THR A 249 -22.63 10.58 29.99
CA THR A 249 -23.71 10.99 30.90
C THR A 249 -23.19 11.73 32.15
N GLY A 250 -23.72 12.93 32.40
CA GLY A 250 -23.35 13.77 33.54
C GLY A 250 -21.99 14.47 33.44
N HIS A 251 -21.39 14.54 32.24
CA HIS A 251 -20.07 15.12 31.98
C HIS A 251 -20.13 16.25 30.95
N SER A 252 -19.00 16.95 30.78
CA SER A 252 -18.87 18.04 29.80
C SER A 252 -18.30 17.52 28.48
N GLY A 253 -18.75 18.12 27.37
CA GLY A 253 -18.14 17.91 26.08
C GLY A 253 -16.73 18.49 26.03
N GLY A 254 -16.00 18.15 24.98
CA GLY A 254 -14.72 18.79 24.68
C GLY A 254 -14.93 20.12 23.98
N ASP A 255 -13.97 21.01 24.14
CA ASP A 255 -13.92 22.27 23.39
C ASP A 255 -13.51 22.01 21.94
N GLY A 256 -14.01 22.83 21.01
CA GLY A 256 -13.52 22.90 19.64
C GLY A 256 -12.08 23.40 19.56
N GLY A 257 -11.34 22.92 18.56
CA GLY A 257 -10.00 23.41 18.24
C GLY A 257 -10.06 24.73 17.48
N LEU A 258 -9.04 25.59 17.66
CA LEU A 258 -8.94 26.82 16.87
C LEU A 258 -8.57 26.53 15.41
N GLY A 259 -9.11 27.31 14.49
CA GLY A 259 -8.68 27.34 13.11
C GLY A 259 -7.27 27.92 12.96
N GLY A 260 -6.56 27.45 11.94
CA GLY A 260 -5.23 27.91 11.61
C GLY A 260 -5.26 29.26 10.86
N PRO A 261 -4.21 30.08 10.97
CA PRO A 261 -4.14 31.33 10.23
C PRO A 261 -3.84 31.11 8.74
N ARG A 262 -4.37 32.01 7.91
CA ARG A 262 -4.17 32.10 6.46
C ARG A 262 -2.75 32.52 6.05
N GLY A 263 -2.50 32.43 4.75
CA GLY A 263 -1.28 32.98 4.15
C GLY A 263 -1.26 34.50 4.18
N SER A 264 -0.05 35.08 4.23
CA SER A 264 0.12 36.53 4.43
C SER A 264 -0.41 37.39 3.27
N LEU A 265 -0.43 36.83 2.05
CA LEU A 265 -0.87 37.54 0.84
C LEU A 265 -2.26 37.10 0.36
N PHE A 266 -2.52 35.79 0.26
CA PHE A 266 -3.79 35.23 -0.22
C PHE A 266 -4.26 34.05 0.65
N GLY A 267 -5.58 33.84 0.72
CA GLY A 267 -6.22 32.75 1.47
C GLY A 267 -7.17 33.24 2.57
N ALA A 268 -7.82 32.29 3.25
CA ALA A 268 -8.73 32.52 4.36
C ALA A 268 -8.28 31.78 5.63
N ASP A 269 -8.60 32.33 6.79
CA ASP A 269 -8.34 31.66 8.06
C ASP A 269 -9.19 30.40 8.14
N GLY A 270 -8.67 29.37 8.79
CA GLY A 270 -9.42 28.16 9.07
C GLY A 270 -10.57 28.48 10.03
N PRO A 271 -11.74 27.86 9.86
CA PRO A 271 -12.80 27.98 10.86
C PRO A 271 -12.40 27.24 12.14
N ASP A 272 -12.88 27.73 13.28
CA ASP A 272 -12.81 27.01 14.55
C ASP A 272 -13.74 25.79 14.52
N GLY A 273 -13.36 24.75 15.26
CA GLY A 273 -14.20 23.58 15.49
C GLY A 273 -15.35 23.90 16.44
N ALA A 274 -16.44 23.13 16.35
CA ALA A 274 -17.55 23.23 17.28
C ALA A 274 -17.25 22.52 18.61
N ASP A 275 -17.84 22.99 19.70
CA ASP A 275 -17.84 22.29 21.00
C ASP A 275 -18.75 21.05 20.97
N GLY A 276 -18.47 20.09 21.87
CA GLY A 276 -19.13 18.77 21.94
C GLY A 276 -20.30 18.63 22.91
#